data_AF-Q2G3Z2-F1
#
_entry.id   AF-Q2G3Z2-F1
#
_cell.length_a   1.000
_cell.length_b   1.000
_cell.length_c   1.000
_cell.angle_alpha   90.00
_cell.angle_beta   90.00
_cell.angle_gamma   90.00
#
_symmetry.space_group_name_H-M   'P 1'
#
loop_
_entity.id
_entity.type
_entity.pdbx_description
1 polymer ?
#
loop_
_entity_poly.entity_id
_entity_poly.type
_entity_poly.pdbx_seq_one_letter_code
_entity_poly.pdbx_strand_id
1 'polypeptide(L)'
;MASFFIRREVLERIFGKRWGLAFENQQQTLATVSEASSLAVSATQALKDAAFVTLSSNAELPNERVLQLGDGLEAVISSDTVLIRLSEDGARASGGFKVTFIATGESTVAVPLSGILATRENVETLTNKTLSAPSLSGLVNATSDANAASAGVPVGGVYRDGSSLKVRVA
;
A
#
# COMPACT_ATOMS: atom_id res chain seq x y z
N MET A 1 -36.96 -31.68 22.84
CA MET A 1 -37.35 -31.27 24.20
C MET A 1 -38.86 -31.15 24.20
N ALA A 2 -39.59 -31.91 25.02
CA ALA A 2 -41.05 -31.86 25.02
C ALA A 2 -41.51 -30.53 25.63
N SER A 3 -42.17 -29.67 24.84
CA SER A 3 -42.73 -28.41 25.30
C SER A 3 -44.00 -28.67 26.12
N PHE A 4 -43.97 -28.37 27.41
CA PHE A 4 -45.16 -28.48 28.27
C PHE A 4 -45.96 -27.18 28.17
N PHE A 5 -47.03 -27.18 27.37
CA PHE A 5 -47.93 -26.03 27.22
C PHE A 5 -49.06 -26.12 28.25
N ILE A 6 -48.98 -25.30 29.31
CA ILE A 6 -50.10 -25.09 30.23
C ILE A 6 -50.95 -23.96 29.67
N ARG A 7 -52.22 -24.24 29.33
CA ARG A 7 -53.14 -23.20 28.84
C ARG A 7 -53.45 -22.20 29.94
N ARG A 8 -53.46 -20.91 29.60
CA ARG A 8 -53.80 -19.78 30.49
C ARG A 8 -55.03 -20.05 31.35
N GLU A 9 -56.11 -20.55 30.73
CA GLU A 9 -57.38 -20.87 31.37
C GLU A 9 -57.23 -21.85 32.56
N VAL A 10 -56.27 -22.78 32.49
CA VAL A 10 -56.01 -23.77 33.54
C VAL A 10 -55.26 -23.13 34.71
N LEU A 11 -54.26 -22.28 34.43
CA LEU A 11 -53.52 -21.51 35.43
C LEU A 11 -54.41 -20.48 36.13
N GLU A 12 -55.25 -19.77 35.37
CA GLU A 12 -56.18 -18.79 35.93
C GLU A 12 -57.27 -19.46 36.78
N ARG A 13 -57.71 -20.67 36.43
CA ARG A 13 -58.69 -21.43 37.21
C ARG A 13 -58.14 -21.93 38.55
N ILE A 14 -56.85 -22.28 38.61
CA ILE A 14 -56.23 -22.88 39.80
C ILE A 14 -55.62 -21.79 40.71
N PHE A 15 -54.98 -20.78 40.13
CA PHE A 15 -54.18 -19.80 40.86
C PHE A 15 -54.68 -18.35 40.71
N GLY A 16 -55.68 -18.10 39.87
CA GLY A 16 -56.25 -16.78 39.62
C GLY A 16 -55.56 -16.01 38.48
N LYS A 17 -56.25 -14.97 37.98
CA LYS A 17 -55.86 -14.21 36.76
C LYS A 17 -54.47 -13.55 36.81
N ARG A 18 -54.02 -13.12 37.99
CA ARG A 18 -52.70 -12.48 38.18
C ARG A 18 -51.55 -13.44 37.87
N TRP A 19 -51.72 -14.72 38.21
CA TRP A 19 -50.71 -15.75 37.98
C TRP A 19 -50.66 -16.20 36.51
N GLY A 20 -51.81 -16.21 35.82
CA GLY A 20 -51.85 -16.46 34.37
C GLY A 20 -51.07 -15.41 33.58
N LEU A 21 -51.30 -14.12 33.86
CA LEU A 21 -50.58 -13.00 33.22
C LEU A 21 -49.07 -12.99 33.55
N ALA A 22 -48.71 -13.26 34.80
CA ALA A 22 -47.30 -13.32 35.21
C ALA A 22 -46.53 -14.44 34.51
N PHE A 23 -47.18 -15.60 34.32
CA PHE A 23 -46.60 -16.74 33.61
C PHE A 23 -46.40 -16.44 32.12
N GLU A 24 -47.38 -15.82 31.45
CA GLU A 24 -47.25 -15.39 30.05
C GLU A 24 -46.10 -14.39 29.86
N ASN A 25 -46.00 -13.39 30.74
CA ASN A 25 -44.90 -12.43 30.71
C ASN A 25 -43.52 -13.10 30.91
N GLN A 26 -43.43 -14.10 31.80
CA GLN A 26 -42.19 -14.87 31.97
C GLN A 26 -41.86 -15.69 30.71
N GLN A 27 -42.83 -16.37 30.10
CA GLN A 27 -42.61 -17.15 28.88
C GLN A 27 -42.17 -16.26 27.71
N GLN A 28 -42.78 -15.09 27.56
CA GLN A 28 -42.39 -14.12 26.53
C GLN A 28 -40.99 -13.56 26.79
N THR A 29 -40.66 -13.24 28.04
CA THR A 29 -39.31 -12.80 28.43
C THR A 29 -38.27 -13.88 28.14
N LEU A 30 -38.57 -15.14 28.47
CA LEU A 30 -37.69 -16.28 28.20
C LEU A 30 -37.48 -16.49 26.69
N ALA A 31 -38.53 -16.34 25.88
CA ALA A 31 -38.43 -16.41 24.42
C ALA A 31 -37.52 -15.30 23.86
N THR A 32 -37.74 -14.04 24.28
CA THR A 32 -36.89 -12.91 23.86
C THR A 32 -35.44 -13.08 24.29
N VAL A 33 -35.19 -13.56 25.51
CA VAL A 33 -33.82 -13.81 26.00
C VAL A 33 -33.16 -14.95 25.23
N SER A 34 -33.91 -16.00 24.89
CA SER A 34 -33.40 -17.12 24.08
C SER A 34 -33.04 -16.69 22.66
N GLU A 35 -33.86 -15.86 22.03
CA GLU A 35 -33.58 -15.30 20.69
C GLU A 35 -32.38 -14.35 20.71
N ALA A 36 -32.29 -13.47 21.70
CA ALA A 36 -31.13 -12.58 21.86
C ALA A 36 -29.84 -13.39 22.09
N SER A 37 -29.92 -14.48 22.87
CA SER A 37 -28.80 -15.37 23.11
C SER A 37 -28.36 -16.12 21.85
N SER A 38 -29.30 -16.64 21.04
CA SER A 38 -28.97 -17.34 19.80
C SER A 38 -28.35 -16.42 18.74
N LEU A 39 -28.82 -15.18 18.64
CA LEU A 39 -28.24 -14.14 17.79
C LEU A 39 -26.82 -13.77 18.22
N ALA A 40 -26.59 -13.60 19.53
CA ALA A 40 -25.27 -13.31 20.08
C ALA A 40 -24.27 -14.46 19.82
N VAL A 41 -24.71 -15.72 19.99
CA VAL A 41 -23.90 -16.90 19.66
C VAL A 41 -23.56 -16.93 18.17
N SER A 42 -24.54 -16.65 17.31
CA SER A 42 -24.33 -16.63 15.85
C SER A 42 -23.36 -15.53 15.41
N ALA A 43 -23.49 -14.32 15.97
CA ALA A 43 -22.57 -13.21 15.71
C ALA A 43 -21.14 -13.54 16.20
N THR A 44 -21.03 -14.17 17.37
CA THR A 44 -19.74 -14.61 17.92
C THR A 44 -19.10 -15.69 17.05
N GLN A 45 -19.89 -16.61 16.50
CA GLN A 45 -19.40 -17.65 15.60
C GLN A 45 -18.94 -17.06 14.26
N ALA A 46 -19.70 -16.11 13.69
CA ALA A 46 -19.31 -15.41 12.47
C ALA A 46 -17.99 -14.63 12.64
N LEU A 47 -17.73 -14.06 13.82
CA LEU A 47 -16.44 -13.44 14.14
C LEU A 47 -15.29 -14.47 14.23
N LYS A 48 -15.55 -15.69 14.71
CA LYS A 48 -14.54 -16.75 14.77
C LYS A 48 -14.15 -17.30 13.40
N ASP A 49 -15.09 -17.32 12.47
CA ASP A 49 -14.88 -17.83 11.11
C ASP A 49 -14.27 -16.76 10.18
N ALA A 50 -14.27 -15.49 10.60
CA ALA A 50 -13.63 -14.40 9.88
C ALA A 50 -12.11 -14.44 10.07
N ALA A 51 -11.37 -14.27 8.98
CA ALA A 51 -9.92 -14.09 9.01
C ALA A 51 -9.61 -12.59 9.05
N PHE A 52 -9.08 -12.12 10.18
CA PHE A 52 -8.58 -10.75 10.33
C PHE A 52 -7.04 -10.74 10.23
N VAL A 53 -6.50 -9.72 9.58
CA VAL A 53 -5.08 -9.36 9.69
C VAL A 53 -5.01 -8.12 10.56
N THR A 54 -4.53 -8.30 11.77
CA THR A 54 -4.35 -7.21 12.73
C THR A 54 -2.90 -6.76 12.69
N LEU A 55 -2.71 -5.48 12.37
CA LEU A 55 -1.44 -4.78 12.50
C LEU A 55 -1.39 -4.18 13.90
N SER A 56 -0.54 -4.73 14.76
CA SER A 56 -0.38 -4.28 16.14
C SER A 56 1.10 -4.20 16.52
N SER A 57 1.45 -3.27 17.40
CA SER A 57 2.76 -3.19 18.03
C SER A 57 2.95 -4.23 19.15
N ASN A 58 1.85 -4.80 19.68
CA ASN A 58 1.88 -5.81 20.73
C ASN A 58 1.10 -7.08 20.34
N ALA A 59 1.62 -8.24 20.76
CA ALA A 59 1.09 -9.56 20.42
C ALA A 59 -0.02 -10.04 21.38
N GLU A 60 -0.82 -9.12 21.94
CA GLU A 60 -1.71 -9.41 23.07
C GLU A 60 -3.06 -10.03 22.68
N LEU A 61 -3.33 -10.26 21.40
CA LEU A 61 -4.59 -10.84 20.92
C LEU A 61 -4.45 -12.35 20.69
N PRO A 62 -4.95 -13.21 21.62
CA PRO A 62 -4.60 -14.64 21.68
C PRO A 62 -5.20 -15.52 20.57
N ASN A 63 -6.11 -15.00 19.75
CA ASN A 63 -6.78 -15.76 18.67
C ASN A 63 -6.59 -15.14 17.28
N GLU A 64 -5.68 -14.18 17.14
CA GLU A 64 -5.47 -13.48 15.88
C GLU A 64 -4.08 -13.77 15.30
N ARG A 65 -3.99 -13.87 13.97
CA ARG A 65 -2.70 -13.84 13.29
C ARG A 65 -2.25 -12.39 13.24
N VAL A 66 -1.34 -12.03 14.14
CA VAL A 66 -0.77 -10.68 14.23
C VAL A 66 0.42 -10.57 13.28
N LEU A 67 0.42 -9.60 12.38
CA LEU A 67 1.62 -9.19 11.66
C LEU A 67 2.33 -8.12 12.50
N GLN A 68 3.31 -8.56 13.27
CA GLN A 68 4.06 -7.66 14.14
C GLN A 68 5.15 -6.96 13.32
N LEU A 69 5.14 -5.63 13.37
CA LEU A 69 6.25 -4.84 12.86
C LEU A 69 7.43 -4.98 13.82
N GLY A 70 8.60 -5.32 13.28
CA GLY A 70 9.85 -5.38 14.06
C GLY A 70 10.40 -4.00 14.34
N ASP A 71 11.49 -3.95 15.12
CA ASP A 71 12.25 -2.73 15.33
C ASP A 71 12.64 -2.09 14.00
N GLY A 72 12.51 -0.76 13.92
CA GLY A 72 12.78 -0.05 12.67
C GLY A 72 11.57 0.12 11.76
N LEU A 73 10.38 -0.41 12.09
CA LEU A 73 9.17 -0.28 11.28
C LEU A 73 8.01 0.36 12.06
N GLU A 74 7.31 1.31 11.45
CA GLU A 74 6.12 1.99 11.99
C GLU A 74 4.97 1.85 11.00
N ALA A 75 3.76 1.52 11.45
CA ALA A 75 2.56 1.58 10.62
C ALA A 75 1.70 2.79 10.99
N VAL A 76 1.20 3.48 9.96
CA VAL A 76 0.09 4.44 10.09
C VAL A 76 -1.08 3.96 9.26
N ILE A 77 -2.15 3.61 9.96
CA ILE A 77 -3.38 3.11 9.37
C ILE A 77 -4.38 4.27 9.39
N SER A 78 -4.88 4.63 8.22
CA SER A 78 -6.00 5.57 8.04
C SER A 78 -7.22 4.83 7.51
N SER A 79 -8.33 5.54 7.28
CA SER A 79 -9.53 4.96 6.71
C SER A 79 -9.37 4.44 5.28
N ASP A 80 -8.33 4.87 4.56
CA ASP A 80 -8.14 4.58 3.13
C ASP A 80 -6.76 4.00 2.79
N THR A 81 -5.78 4.14 3.69
CA THR A 81 -4.40 3.69 3.42
C THR A 81 -3.75 3.05 4.65
N VAL A 82 -2.92 2.05 4.39
CA VAL A 82 -1.96 1.50 5.34
C VAL A 82 -0.57 1.93 4.87
N LEU A 83 0.08 2.78 5.65
CA LEU A 83 1.46 3.21 5.42
C LEU A 83 2.38 2.40 6.33
N ILE A 84 3.43 1.80 5.76
CA ILE A 84 4.53 1.21 6.53
C ILE A 84 5.75 2.10 6.30
N ARG A 85 6.27 2.67 7.38
CA ARG A 85 7.44 3.53 7.42
C ARG A 85 8.57 2.81 8.12
N LEU A 86 9.79 3.27 7.84
CA LEU A 86 10.94 2.91 8.63
C LEU A 86 11.06 3.93 9.76
N SER A 87 11.21 3.49 11.00
CA SER A 87 11.25 4.36 12.18
C SER A 87 12.59 5.09 12.35
N GLU A 88 13.58 4.81 11.50
CA GLU A 88 14.87 5.51 11.37
C GLU A 88 15.07 6.02 9.92
N ASP A 89 16.13 6.84 9.71
CA ASP A 89 16.52 7.59 8.50
C ASP A 89 16.55 6.86 7.13
N GLY A 90 16.15 5.59 7.06
CA GLY A 90 15.89 4.89 5.80
C GLY A 90 16.12 3.38 5.86
N ALA A 91 15.90 2.73 4.71
CA ALA A 91 16.13 1.30 4.58
C ALA A 91 17.64 1.04 4.55
N ARG A 92 18.16 0.30 5.53
CA ARG A 92 19.57 -0.06 5.60
C ARG A 92 19.75 -1.52 5.23
N ALA A 93 20.57 -1.79 4.23
CA ALA A 93 21.12 -3.13 3.98
C ALA A 93 22.63 -3.07 4.18
N SER A 94 23.12 -3.71 5.24
CA SER A 94 24.55 -3.86 5.53
C SER A 94 24.98 -5.30 5.24
N GLY A 95 26.24 -5.54 4.88
CA GLY A 95 26.75 -6.91 4.65
C GLY A 95 26.60 -7.46 3.22
N GLY A 96 26.39 -6.60 2.22
CA GLY A 96 26.38 -6.99 0.81
C GLY A 96 25.04 -7.61 0.33
N PHE A 97 23.96 -7.45 1.10
CA PHE A 97 22.65 -7.92 0.69
C PHE A 97 22.04 -7.06 -0.43
N LYS A 98 21.37 -7.73 -1.37
CA LYS A 98 20.66 -7.09 -2.47
C LYS A 98 19.39 -6.41 -1.94
N VAL A 99 19.22 -5.13 -2.24
CA VAL A 99 17.94 -4.40 -2.08
C VAL A 99 17.32 -4.21 -3.45
N THR A 100 16.01 -4.40 -3.58
CA THR A 100 15.28 -4.21 -4.83
C THR A 100 14.00 -3.44 -4.54
N PHE A 101 13.81 -2.33 -5.24
CA PHE A 101 12.58 -1.54 -5.23
C PHE A 101 11.84 -1.82 -6.54
N ILE A 102 10.57 -2.25 -6.44
CA ILE A 102 9.70 -2.50 -7.59
C ILE A 102 8.55 -1.50 -7.51
N ALA A 103 8.48 -0.61 -8.49
CA ALA A 103 7.36 0.30 -8.67
C ALA A 103 6.69 -0.02 -10.01
N THR A 104 5.38 -0.23 -10.00
CA THR A 104 4.59 -0.57 -11.19
C THR A 104 3.92 0.65 -11.83
N GLY A 105 4.00 1.82 -11.19
CA GLY A 105 3.47 3.09 -11.69
C GLY A 105 4.55 4.17 -11.68
N GLU A 106 4.17 5.40 -12.06
CA GLU A 106 5.05 6.56 -11.97
C GLU A 106 5.54 6.75 -10.53
N SER A 107 6.83 7.04 -10.37
CA SER A 107 7.47 7.14 -9.06
C SER A 107 8.56 8.19 -9.05
N THR A 108 8.60 8.98 -7.99
CA THR A 108 9.68 9.94 -7.73
C THR A 108 10.69 9.30 -6.80
N VAL A 109 11.96 9.28 -7.21
CA VAL A 109 13.08 8.80 -6.39
C VAL A 109 14.02 9.97 -6.12
N ALA A 110 14.13 10.38 -4.85
CA ALA A 110 15.05 11.42 -4.40
C ALA A 110 16.10 10.80 -3.48
N VAL A 111 17.31 10.58 -4.00
CA VAL A 111 18.39 9.93 -3.24
C VAL A 111 19.66 10.78 -3.35
N PRO A 112 20.21 11.27 -2.22
CA PRO A 112 21.57 11.80 -2.20
C PRO A 112 22.55 10.63 -2.36
N LEU A 113 23.40 10.70 -3.38
CA LEU A 113 24.35 9.63 -3.70
C LEU A 113 25.77 10.11 -3.39
N SER A 114 26.50 9.33 -2.61
CA SER A 114 27.97 9.42 -2.53
C SER A 114 28.67 8.54 -3.58
N GLY A 115 27.89 7.75 -4.33
CA GLY A 115 28.38 6.77 -5.30
C GLY A 115 27.73 6.90 -6.68
N ILE A 116 27.70 5.78 -7.42
CA ILE A 116 27.22 5.73 -8.80
C ILE A 116 25.74 5.35 -8.82
N LEU A 117 24.94 6.11 -9.56
CA LEU A 117 23.64 5.65 -10.08
C LEU A 117 23.86 5.16 -11.50
N ALA A 118 23.61 3.87 -11.72
CA ALA A 118 23.57 3.27 -13.03
C ALA A 118 22.13 2.93 -13.35
N THR A 119 21.61 3.52 -14.40
CA THR A 119 20.32 3.24 -14.99
C THR A 119 20.53 2.28 -16.17
N ARG A 120 19.54 1.43 -16.42
CA ARG A 120 19.63 0.44 -17.51
C ARG A 120 18.31 0.44 -18.25
N GLU A 121 18.42 0.50 -19.58
CA GLU A 121 17.30 0.56 -20.53
C GLU A 121 16.50 1.86 -20.43
N ASN A 122 15.75 2.17 -21.49
CA ASN A 122 14.91 3.35 -21.68
C ASN A 122 15.63 4.69 -21.92
N VAL A 123 14.86 5.68 -22.36
CA VAL A 123 15.32 7.05 -22.60
C VAL A 123 15.33 7.81 -21.28
N GLU A 124 16.45 8.46 -20.99
CA GLU A 124 16.61 9.30 -19.80
C GLU A 124 16.75 10.76 -20.18
N THR A 125 16.03 11.61 -19.45
CA THR A 125 16.21 13.07 -19.51
C THR A 125 16.95 13.50 -18.26
N LEU A 126 18.24 13.78 -18.40
CA LEU A 126 19.08 14.26 -17.32
C LEU A 126 19.26 15.78 -17.43
N THR A 127 18.85 16.52 -16.41
CA THR A 127 19.02 17.99 -16.34
C THR A 127 20.10 18.36 -15.32
N ASN A 128 20.77 19.49 -15.54
CA ASN A 128 21.74 20.08 -14.61
C ASN A 128 22.89 19.12 -14.22
N LYS A 129 23.35 18.26 -15.14
CA LYS A 129 24.50 17.39 -14.91
C LYS A 129 25.79 18.07 -15.35
N THR A 130 26.84 17.92 -14.54
CA THR A 130 28.21 18.23 -14.94
C THR A 130 28.82 16.99 -15.59
N LEU A 131 29.22 17.08 -16.85
CA LEU A 131 29.96 16.03 -17.55
C LEU A 131 31.44 16.40 -17.58
N SER A 132 32.29 15.57 -16.99
CA SER A 132 33.74 15.77 -17.11
C SER A 132 34.19 15.28 -18.48
N ALA A 133 34.63 16.22 -19.34
CA ALA A 133 35.14 15.96 -20.69
C ALA A 133 34.23 15.09 -21.58
N PRO A 134 33.03 15.57 -21.96
CA PRO A 134 32.18 14.84 -22.89
C PRO A 134 32.90 14.63 -24.23
N SER A 135 32.94 13.39 -24.71
CA SER A 135 33.43 13.06 -26.05
C SER A 135 32.29 13.19 -27.06
N LEU A 136 32.42 14.10 -28.02
CA LEU A 136 31.50 14.19 -29.15
C LEU A 136 32.04 13.35 -30.32
N SER A 137 31.25 12.38 -30.78
CA SER A 137 31.58 11.54 -31.93
C SER A 137 30.53 11.70 -33.04
N GLY A 138 30.90 11.42 -34.29
CA GLY A 138 29.97 11.47 -35.43
C GLY A 138 29.67 12.87 -35.96
N LEU A 139 30.43 13.87 -35.54
CA LEU A 139 30.34 15.21 -36.11
C LEU A 139 30.89 15.22 -37.54
N VAL A 140 30.17 15.87 -38.44
CA VAL A 140 30.66 16.15 -39.79
C VAL A 140 31.85 17.11 -39.71
N ASN A 141 32.92 16.80 -40.43
CA ASN A 141 34.06 17.69 -40.59
C ASN A 141 33.88 18.51 -41.87
N ALA A 142 33.76 19.82 -41.74
CA ALA A 142 33.53 20.74 -42.85
C ALA A 142 34.26 22.07 -42.59
N THR A 143 34.84 22.64 -43.65
CA THR A 143 35.60 23.90 -43.56
C THR A 143 34.73 25.15 -43.71
N SER A 144 33.43 24.99 -43.95
CA SER A 144 32.45 26.06 -44.12
C SER A 144 31.02 25.55 -43.97
N ASP A 145 30.08 26.47 -43.76
CA ASP A 145 28.64 26.17 -43.67
C ASP A 145 28.11 25.51 -44.97
N ALA A 146 28.57 25.96 -46.13
CA ALA A 146 28.18 25.37 -47.43
C ALA A 146 28.63 23.91 -47.56
N ASN A 147 29.83 23.59 -47.06
CA ASN A 147 30.36 22.23 -47.05
C ASN A 147 29.60 21.35 -46.05
N ALA A 148 29.29 21.90 -44.87
CA ALA A 148 28.47 21.23 -43.86
C ALA A 148 27.05 20.95 -44.39
N ALA A 149 26.48 21.90 -45.14
CA ALA A 149 25.17 21.74 -45.77
C ALA A 149 25.14 20.65 -46.83
N SER A 150 26.15 20.62 -47.69
CA SER A 150 26.31 19.57 -48.70
C SER A 150 26.49 18.19 -48.06
N ALA A 151 27.05 18.13 -46.85
CA ALA A 151 27.22 16.93 -46.04
C ALA A 151 26.01 16.59 -45.14
N GLY A 152 24.89 17.31 -45.28
CA GLY A 152 23.63 16.99 -44.60
C GLY A 152 23.48 17.52 -43.17
N VAL A 153 24.40 18.35 -42.67
CA VAL A 153 24.24 19.00 -41.35
C VAL A 153 23.08 20.00 -41.43
N PRO A 154 21.99 19.94 -40.64
CA PRO A 154 20.87 20.89 -40.71
C PRO A 154 21.23 22.30 -40.19
N VAL A 155 20.37 23.31 -40.43
CA VAL A 155 20.55 24.67 -39.85
C VAL A 155 20.39 24.52 -38.34
N GLY A 156 21.30 25.10 -37.57
CA GLY A 156 21.40 24.88 -36.13
C GLY A 156 22.13 23.59 -35.74
N GLY A 157 22.51 22.74 -36.71
CA GLY A 157 23.36 21.58 -36.49
C GLY A 157 24.81 21.97 -36.19
N VAL A 158 25.51 21.15 -35.41
CA VAL A 158 26.92 21.33 -35.05
C VAL A 158 27.81 20.55 -36.00
N TYR A 159 28.87 21.18 -36.49
CA TYR A 159 29.93 20.53 -37.29
C TYR A 159 31.31 20.94 -36.76
N ARG A 160 32.34 20.19 -37.17
CA ARG A 160 33.73 20.45 -36.82
C ARG A 160 34.44 21.14 -37.98
N ASP A 161 35.18 22.20 -37.68
CA ASP A 161 36.10 22.86 -38.61
C ASP A 161 37.48 22.93 -37.98
N GLY A 162 38.37 22.01 -38.39
CA GLY A 162 39.70 21.89 -37.81
C GLY A 162 39.62 21.51 -36.33
N SER A 163 39.95 22.46 -35.44
CA SER A 163 39.89 22.28 -33.97
C SER A 163 38.68 22.97 -33.32
N SER A 164 37.83 23.60 -34.12
CA SER A 164 36.69 24.37 -33.65
C SER A 164 35.38 23.62 -33.90
N LEU A 165 34.42 23.77 -32.98
CA LEU A 165 33.03 23.42 -33.23
C LEU A 165 32.31 24.65 -33.76
N LYS A 166 31.56 24.48 -34.84
CA LYS A 166 30.76 25.51 -35.47
C LYS A 166 29.30 25.07 -35.53
N VAL A 167 28.41 26.04 -35.45
CA VAL A 167 26.97 25.84 -35.68
C VAL A 167 26.67 26.36 -37.07
N ARG A 168 26.00 25.55 -37.90
CA ARG A 168 25.59 26.00 -39.23
C ARG A 168 24.49 27.03 -39.09
N VAL A 169 24.71 28.23 -39.64
CA VAL A 169 23.78 29.36 -39.52
C VAL A 169 22.93 29.54 -40.77
N ALA A 170 23.40 29.09 -41.95
CA ALA A 170 22.64 29.08 -43.20
C ALA A 170 23.12 27.95 -44.12
#